data_AF-A0A090SMR0-F1
#
_entry.id   AF-A0A090SMR0-F1
#
_cell.length_a   1.000
_cell.length_b   1.000
_cell.length_c   1.000
_cell.angle_alpha   90.00
_cell.angle_beta   90.00
_cell.angle_gamma   90.00
#
_symmetry.space_group_name_H-M   'P 1'
#
loop_
_entity.id
_entity.type
_entity.pdbx_description
1 polymer ?
#
loop_
_entity_poly.entity_id
_entity_poly.type
_entity_poly.pdbx_seq_one_letter_code
_entity_poly.pdbx_strand_id
1 'polypeptide(L)' 'MIDAFVTIEMKRRLVVSSVTTQQLAYDFGFEDASNFVKYFKNQTDMTPSQFQKQYADPHI' A
#
# COMPACT_ATOMS: atom_id res chain seq x y z
N MET A 1 6.82 -2.88 -17.60
CA MET A 1 5.40 -2.51 -17.43
C MET A 1 4.81 -3.48 -16.40
N ILE A 2 5.11 -3.24 -15.13
CA ILE A 2 4.64 -4.03 -13.98
C ILE A 2 3.86 -3.12 -13.00
N ASP A 3 3.92 -1.80 -13.19
CA ASP A 3 3.66 -0.84 -12.13
C ASP A 3 2.18 -0.56 -11.88
N ALA A 4 1.34 -0.53 -12.92
CA ALA A 4 -0.05 -0.07 -12.79
C ALA A 4 -0.96 -1.08 -12.06
N PHE A 5 -0.93 -2.36 -12.46
CA PHE A 5 -1.75 -3.40 -11.84
C PHE A 5 -1.36 -3.66 -10.38
N VAL A 6 -0.05 -3.71 -10.13
CA VAL A 6 0.52 -3.90 -8.79
C VAL A 6 0.13 -2.73 -7.87
N THR A 7 0.22 -1.48 -8.34
CA THR A 7 -0.18 -0.30 -7.56
C THR A 7 -1.68 -0.30 -7.23
N ILE A 8 -2.54 -0.74 -8.15
CA ILE A 8 -4.00 -0.85 -7.89
C ILE A 8 -4.28 -1.87 -6.79
N GLU A 9 -3.66 -3.05 -6.85
CA GLU A 9 -3.87 -4.09 -5.84
C GLU A 9 -3.31 -3.67 -4.47
N MET A 10 -2.15 -2.99 -4.42
CA MET A 10 -1.61 -2.41 -3.19
C MET A 10 -2.59 -1.42 -2.55
N LYS A 11 -3.13 -0.48 -3.33
CA LYS A 11 -4.14 0.49 -2.88
C LYS A 11 -5.39 -0.21 -2.35
N ARG A 12 -5.90 -1.20 -3.08
CA ARG A 12 -7.11 -1.96 -2.69
C ARG A 12 -6.91 -2.68 -1.36
N ARG A 13 -5.77 -3.37 -1.18
CA ARG A 13 -5.49 -4.12 0.07
C ARG A 13 -5.31 -3.19 1.26
N LEU A 14 -4.71 -2.03 1.10
CA LEU A 14 -4.56 -1.04 2.18
C LEU A 14 -5.90 -0.51 2.70
N VAL A 15 -6.92 -0.46 1.84
CA VAL A 15 -8.25 0.09 2.18
C VAL A 15 -9.20 -1.01 2.66
N VAL A 16 -9.24 -2.15 1.97
CA VAL A 16 -10.22 -3.21 2.18
C VAL A 16 -9.79 -4.18 3.29
N SER A 17 -8.50 -4.24 3.60
CA SER A 17 -7.98 -5.21 4.56
C SER A 17 -7.21 -4.52 5.67
N SER A 18 -7.34 -5.04 6.90
CA SER A 18 -6.58 -4.62 8.08
C SER A 18 -5.12 -5.09 8.03
N VAL A 19 -4.55 -5.17 6.83
CA VAL A 19 -3.20 -5.66 6.57
C VAL A 19 -2.19 -4.58 6.92
N THR A 20 -1.09 -5.00 7.55
CA THR A 20 -0.01 -4.08 7.89
C THR A 20 0.84 -3.78 6.65
N THR A 21 1.46 -2.61 6.64
CA THR A 21 2.45 -2.23 5.62
C THR A 21 3.56 -3.29 5.46
N GLN A 22 3.96 -3.94 6.55
CA GLN A 22 4.99 -4.99 6.53
C GLN A 22 4.51 -6.26 5.82
N GLN A 23 3.25 -6.68 6.05
CA GLN A 23 2.69 -7.82 5.35
C GLN A 23 2.55 -7.54 3.85
N LEU A 24 2.08 -6.33 3.49
CA LEU A 24 2.02 -5.93 2.07
C LEU A 24 3.41 -5.96 1.42
N ALA A 25 4.43 -5.41 2.10
CA ALA A 25 5.78 -5.40 1.58
C ALA A 25 6.27 -6.82 1.26
N TYR A 26 6.03 -7.76 2.17
CA TYR A 26 6.36 -9.18 1.97
C TYR A 26 5.59 -9.79 0.79
N ASP A 27 4.27 -9.59 0.72
CA ASP A 27 3.41 -10.15 -0.34
C ASP A 27 3.81 -9.70 -1.75
N PHE A 28 4.35 -8.48 -1.86
CA PHE A 28 4.82 -7.90 -3.13
C PHE A 28 6.34 -8.10 -3.36
N GLY A 29 7.02 -8.89 -2.53
CA GLY A 29 8.42 -9.28 -2.73
C GLY A 29 9.45 -8.22 -2.35
N PHE A 30 9.09 -7.24 -1.51
CA PHE A 30 10.05 -6.29 -0.96
C PHE A 30 10.83 -6.92 0.20
N GLU A 31 12.14 -6.67 0.24
CA GLU A 31 13.03 -7.14 1.32
C GLU A 31 12.64 -6.55 2.68
N ASP A 32 12.14 -5.30 2.70
CA ASP A 32 11.69 -4.64 3.91
C ASP A 32 10.54 -3.65 3.65
N ALA A 33 9.83 -3.29 4.73
CA ALA A 33 8.71 -2.37 4.69
C ALA A 33 9.09 -0.94 4.27
N SER A 34 10.33 -0.50 4.50
CA SER A 34 10.79 0.84 4.15
C SER A 34 10.93 1.00 2.63
N ASN A 35 11.43 -0.03 1.95
CA ASN A 35 11.52 -0.07 0.48
C ASN A 35 10.12 -0.05 -0.15
N PHE A 36 9.18 -0.81 0.41
CA PHE A 36 7.77 -0.74 -0.01
C PHE A 36 7.18 0.66 0.20
N VAL A 37 7.39 1.29 1.36
CA VAL A 37 6.88 2.64 1.64
C VAL A 37 7.43 3.67 0.64
N LYS A 38 8.73 3.61 0.33
CA LYS A 38 9.35 4.49 -0.68
C LYS A 38 8.74 4.26 -2.06
N TYR A 39 8.63 3.00 -2.49
CA TYR A 39 8.01 2.65 -3.77
C TYR A 39 6.57 3.15 -3.84
N PHE A 40 5.75 2.83 -2.84
CA PHE A 40 4.34 3.23 -2.81
C PHE A 40 4.18 4.76 -2.79
N LYS A 41 5.02 5.47 -2.04
CA LYS A 41 5.03 6.93 -2.05
C LYS A 41 5.42 7.51 -3.41
N ASN A 42 6.41 6.93 -4.09
CA ASN A 42 6.78 7.38 -5.43
C ASN A 42 5.68 7.14 -6.48
N GLN A 43 4.81 6.14 -6.26
CA GLN A 43 3.70 5.80 -7.16
C GLN A 43 2.39 6.54 -6.84
N THR A 44 2.24 7.07 -5.62
CA THR A 44 0.95 7.58 -5.12
C THR A 44 1.04 8.94 -4.43
N ASP A 45 2.25 9.48 -4.26
CA ASP A 45 2.59 10.67 -3.48
C ASP A 45 2.23 10.59 -1.98
N MET A 46 1.77 9.43 -1.50
CA MET A 46 1.34 9.21 -0.13
C MET A 46 2.02 8.00 0.48
N THR A 47 2.24 8.01 1.80
CA THR A 47 2.65 6.78 2.50
C THR A 47 1.47 5.81 2.60
N PRO A 48 1.71 4.49 2.71
CA PRO A 48 0.65 3.49 2.89
C PRO A 48 -0.30 3.80 4.05
N SER A 49 0.23 4.30 5.18
CA SER A 49 -0.57 4.69 6.35
C SER A 49 -1.42 5.94 6.11
N GLN A 50 -0.89 6.94 5.40
CA GLN A 50 -1.66 8.13 5.01
C GLN A 50 -2.79 7.74 4.06
N PHE A 51 -2.49 6.89 3.07
CA PHE A 51 -3.48 6.36 2.13
C PHE A 51 -4.58 5.59 2.88
N GLN A 52 -4.20 4.66 3.76
CA GLN A 52 -5.15 3.93 4.59
C GLN A 52 -5.99 4.86 5.45
N LYS A 53 -5.41 5.87 6.12
CA LYS A 53 -6.22 6.82 6.92
C LYS A 53 -7.19 7.67 6.09
N GLN A 54 -6.82 8.02 4.86
CA GLN A 54 -7.65 8.86 4.00
C GLN A 54 -8.80 8.07 3.35
N TYR A 55 -8.59 6.77 3.08
CA TYR A 55 -9.52 5.95 2.30
C TYR A 55 -10.13 4.78 3.08
N ALA A 56 -9.62 4.43 4.26
CA ALA A 56 -10.30 3.50 5.17
C ALA A 56 -11.53 4.20 5.72
N ASP A 57 -12.66 3.81 5.18
CA ASP A 57 -13.98 4.34 5.48
C ASP A 57 -14.28 4.31 6.99
N PRO A 58 -14.52 5.46 7.65
CA PRO A 58 -15.01 5.49 9.03
C PRO A 58 -16.48 5.12 9.18
N HIS A 59 -17.23 4.89 8.08
CA HIS A 59 -18.70 4.86 8.06
C HIS A 59 -19.31 3.69 7.25
N ILE A 60 -18.88 2.45 7.52
CA ILE A 60 -19.74 1.26 7.32
C ILE A 60 -20.18 0.70 8.67
#